data_AF-A0AAU9D9E6-F1
#
_entry.id   AF-A0AAU9D9E6-F1
#
_cell.length_a   1.000
_cell.length_b   1.000
_cell.length_c   1.000
_cell.angle_alpha   90.00
_cell.angle_beta   90.00
_cell.angle_gamma   90.00
#
_symmetry.space_group_name_H-M   'P 1'
#
loop_
_entity.id
_entity.type
_entity.pdbx_description
1 polymer ?
#
loop_
_entity_poly.entity_id
_entity_poly.type
_entity_poly.pdbx_seq_one_letter_code
_entity_poly.pdbx_strand_id
1 'polypeptide(L)' 'MDGVSPVVEKIINFEKEHNMTDSDLAFASHISVEHIHAMKAGIGKVDQEVLNDLLKFLAEN' A
#
# COMPACT_ATOMS: atom_id res chain seq x y z
N MET A 1 16.67 -14.50 -0.67
CA MET A 1 15.36 -15.14 -0.87
C MET A 1 14.33 -14.14 -0.40
N ASP A 2 13.56 -13.67 -1.38
CA ASP A 2 12.30 -12.93 -1.31
C ASP A 2 12.27 -11.72 -0.38
N GLY A 3 13.07 -10.71 -0.74
CA GLY A 3 12.93 -9.36 -0.20
C GLY A 3 11.53 -8.85 -0.53
N VAL A 4 10.70 -8.77 0.50
CA VAL A 4 9.41 -8.05 0.47
C VAL A 4 9.63 -6.75 -0.29
N SER A 5 8.86 -6.53 -1.35
CA SER A 5 9.00 -5.31 -2.16
C SER A 5 9.02 -4.09 -1.24
N PRO A 6 9.92 -3.10 -1.42
CA PRO A 6 10.03 -1.94 -0.54
C PRO A 6 8.71 -1.21 -0.29
N VAL A 7 7.78 -1.32 -1.25
CA VAL A 7 6.40 -0.80 -1.16
C VAL A 7 5.58 -1.54 -0.10
N VAL A 8 5.66 -2.87 -0.07
CA VAL A 8 4.89 -3.72 0.85
C VAL A 8 5.32 -3.46 2.28
N GLU A 9 6.62 -3.32 2.53
CA GLU A 9 7.12 -2.97 3.86
C GLU A 9 6.62 -1.60 4.32
N LYS A 10 6.61 -0.59 3.43
CA LYS A 10 6.05 0.73 3.72
C LYS A 10 4.56 0.67 4.08
N ILE A 11 3.77 -0.08 3.32
CA ILE A 11 2.34 -0.25 3.59
C ILE A 11 2.12 -0.90 4.96
N ILE A 12 2.81 -2.02 5.24
CA ILE A 12 2.65 -2.76 6.50
C ILE A 12 3.08 -1.91 7.71
N ASN A 13 4.15 -1.14 7.58
CA ASN A 13 4.62 -0.28 8.67
C ASN A 13 3.63 0.84 8.94
N PHE A 14 3.14 1.53 7.91
CA PHE A 14 2.16 2.58 8.07
C PHE A 14 0.86 2.08 8.74
N GLU A 15 0.34 0.93 8.27
CA GLU A 15 -0.84 0.31 8.89
C GLU A 15 -0.62 -0.02 10.37
N LYS A 16 0.57 -0.51 10.74
CA LYS A 16 0.92 -0.78 12.14
C LYS A 16 1.05 0.50 12.97
N GLU A 17 1.72 1.51 12.44
CA GLU A 17 1.97 2.79 13.13
C GLU A 17 0.65 3.54 13.39
N HIS A 18 -0.28 3.49 12.46
CA HIS A 18 -1.58 4.14 12.55
C HIS A 18 -2.70 3.22 13.07
N ASN A 19 -2.40 1.96 13.38
CA ASN A 19 -3.36 0.92 13.77
C ASN A 19 -4.55 0.81 12.80
N MET A 20 -4.24 0.77 11.50
CA MET A 20 -5.19 0.73 10.37
C MET A 20 -5.19 -0.65 9.71
N THR A 21 -6.33 -1.01 9.12
CA THR A 21 -6.44 -2.17 8.23
C THR A 21 -6.21 -1.76 6.76
N ASP A 22 -6.01 -2.73 5.86
CA ASP A 22 -5.96 -2.49 4.41
C ASP A 22 -7.17 -1.70 3.90
N SER A 23 -8.34 -1.92 4.50
CA SER A 23 -9.58 -1.21 4.14
C SER A 23 -9.56 0.24 4.62
N ASP A 24 -9.01 0.49 5.80
CA ASP A 24 -8.87 1.86 6.33
C ASP A 24 -7.84 2.64 5.51
N LEU A 25 -6.72 2.01 5.15
CA LEU A 25 -5.70 2.63 4.30
C LEU A 25 -6.25 2.91 2.89
N ALA A 26 -6.99 1.95 2.31
CA ALA A 26 -7.68 2.14 1.04
C ALA A 26 -8.63 3.35 1.08
N PHE A 27 -9.43 3.45 2.14
CA PHE A 27 -10.33 4.57 2.34
C PHE A 27 -9.59 5.91 2.50
N ALA A 28 -8.51 5.95 3.30
CA ALA A 28 -7.75 7.16 3.56
C ALA A 28 -6.96 7.66 2.35
N SER A 29 -6.39 6.74 1.56
CA SER A 29 -5.59 7.06 0.37
C SER A 29 -6.42 7.23 -0.90
N HIS A 30 -7.74 6.95 -0.86
CA HIS A 30 -8.62 6.85 -2.04
C HIS A 30 -8.15 5.80 -3.07
N ILE A 31 -7.48 4.75 -2.62
CA ILE A 31 -7.00 3.65 -3.44
C ILE A 31 -7.87 2.42 -3.18
N SER A 32 -8.21 1.66 -4.22
CA SER A 32 -8.98 0.43 -4.02
C SER A 32 -8.24 -0.55 -3.10
N VAL A 33 -8.98 -1.17 -2.17
CA VAL A 33 -8.45 -2.22 -1.28
C VAL A 33 -7.88 -3.40 -2.08
N GLU A 34 -8.44 -3.68 -3.26
CA GLU A 34 -7.93 -4.70 -4.18
C GLU A 34 -6.52 -4.38 -4.68
N HIS A 35 -6.22 -3.09 -4.93
CA HIS A 35 -4.87 -2.67 -5.29
C HIS A 35 -3.90 -2.82 -4.13
N ILE A 36 -4.31 -2.51 -2.89
CA ILE A 36 -3.47 -2.72 -1.69
C ILE A 36 -3.15 -4.21 -1.52
N HIS A 37 -4.17 -5.07 -1.63
CA HIS A 37 -3.97 -6.52 -1.59
C HIS A 37 -3.08 -7.03 -2.72
N ALA A 38 -3.27 -6.55 -3.96
CA ALA A 38 -2.43 -6.88 -5.11
C ALA A 38 -0.97 -6.49 -4.88
N MET A 39 -0.71 -5.28 -4.36
CA MET A 39 0.62 -4.81 -4.00
C MET A 39 1.28 -5.70 -2.94
N LYS A 40 0.56 -6.02 -1.85
CA LYS A 40 1.06 -6.88 -0.76
C LYS A 40 1.36 -8.30 -1.21
N ALA A 41 0.50 -8.88 -2.04
CA ALA A 41 0.67 -10.22 -2.55
C ALA A 41 1.72 -10.28 -3.69
N GLY A 42 2.17 -9.13 -4.21
CA GLY A 42 3.06 -9.07 -5.37
C GLY A 42 2.43 -9.66 -6.63
N ILE A 43 1.09 -9.70 -6.68
CA ILE A 43 0.32 -10.27 -7.79
C ILE A 43 -0.45 -9.16 -8.50
N GLY A 44 -0.62 -9.32 -9.81
CA GLY A 44 -1.39 -8.37 -10.61
C GLY A 44 -0.58 -7.17 -11.09
N LYS A 45 -1.11 -6.52 -12.12
CA LYS A 45 -0.56 -5.27 -12.66
C LYS A 45 -1.21 -4.13 -11.89
N VAL A 46 -0.46 -3.54 -10.97
CA VAL A 46 -0.83 -2.27 -10.35
C VAL A 46 -0.27 -1.16 -11.24
N ASP A 47 -1.13 -0.24 -11.66
CA ASP A 47 -0.71 0.92 -12.43
C ASP A 47 0.31 1.75 -11.66
N GLN A 48 1.33 2.22 -12.38
CA GLN A 48 2.42 2.99 -11.77
C GLN A 48 1.91 4.31 -11.16
N GLU A 49 0.85 4.90 -11.71
CA GLU A 49 0.21 6.09 -11.13
C GLU A 49 -0.39 5.80 -9.75
N VAL A 50 -1.14 4.69 -9.62
CA VAL A 50 -1.73 4.26 -8.35
C VAL A 50 -0.65 3.98 -7.31
N LEU A 51 0.45 3.35 -7.73
CA LEU A 51 1.60 3.11 -6.85
C LEU A 51 2.23 4.42 -6.37
N ASN A 52 2.41 5.38 -7.27
CA ASN A 52 2.98 6.69 -6.92
C ASN A 52 2.07 7.46 -5.97
N ASP A 53 0.76 7.44 -6.20
CA ASP A 53 -0.23 8.09 -5.32
C ASP A 53 -0.20 7.48 -3.91
N LEU A 54 -0.12 6.15 -3.80
CA LEU A 54 0.02 5.49 -2.50
C LEU A 54 1.31 5.90 -1.80
N LEU A 55 2.45 5.81 -2.50
CA LEU A 55 3.75 6.15 -1.92
C LEU A 55 3.82 7.61 -1.47
N LYS A 56 3.17 8.51 -2.21
CA LYS A 56 3.07 9.91 -1.84
C LYS A 56 2.23 10.08 -0.58
N PHE A 57 1.05 9.45 -0.51
CA PHE A 57 0.21 9.46 0.69
C PHE A 57 0.96 8.95 1.94
N LEU A 58 1.68 7.83 1.82
CA LEU A 58 2.48 7.25 2.90
C LEU A 58 3.69 8.11 3.33
N ALA A 59 4.12 9.06 2.49
CA ALA A 59 5.24 9.96 2.80
C ALA A 59 4.77 11.30 3.37
N GLU A 60 3.50 11.67 3.14
CA GLU A 60 2.89 12.92 3.61
C GLU A 60 2.18 12.77 4.97
N ASN A 61 1.95 11.53 5.43
CA ASN A 61 1.29 11.20 6.71
C ASN A 61 2.22 10.40 7.61
#